data_AF-A0AAW9PZL1-F1
#
_entry.id   AF-A0AAW9PZL1-F1
#
_cell.length_a   1.000
_cell.length_b   1.000
_cell.length_c   1.000
_cell.angle_alpha   90.00
_cell.angle_beta   90.00
_cell.angle_gamma   90.00
#
_symmetry.space_group_name_H-M   'P 1'
#
loop_
_entity.id
_entity.type
_entity.pdbx_description
1 polymer ?
#
loop_
_entity_poly.entity_id
_entity_poly.type
_entity_poly.pdbx_seq_one_letter_code
_entity_poly.pdbx_strand_id
1 'polypeptide(L)'
;MMKFFLFRKLHRYIALAVCLPLFLTLITGMLITVVQEWQLDIGVKSNLLLRIHTGEIFHLQAFYPILNGLGLIGLIVTGLSISGLFRKQQRS
;
A
#
# COMPACT_ATOMS: atom_id res chain seq x y z
N MET A 1 9.57 -28.62 -1.93
CA MET A 1 10.57 -27.53 -1.80
C MET A 1 10.34 -26.35 -2.76
N MET A 2 9.70 -26.52 -3.92
CA MET A 2 9.60 -25.49 -4.98
C MET A 2 8.62 -24.32 -4.72
N LYS A 3 7.66 -24.47 -3.79
CA LYS A 3 6.61 -23.47 -3.53
C LYS A 3 7.15 -22.15 -2.96
N PHE A 4 8.12 -22.19 -2.04
CA PHE A 4 8.65 -20.98 -1.37
C PHE A 4 9.41 -20.02 -2.30
N PHE A 5 10.06 -20.53 -3.35
CA PHE A 5 10.79 -19.69 -4.30
C PHE A 5 9.84 -18.87 -5.19
N LEU A 6 8.71 -19.45 -5.61
CA LEU A 6 7.68 -18.73 -6.36
C LEU A 6 7.04 -17.62 -5.50
N PHE A 7 6.74 -17.90 -4.23
CA PHE A 7 6.18 -16.89 -3.32
C PHE A 7 7.09 -15.67 -3.17
N ARG A 8 8.41 -15.87 -3.07
CA ARG A 8 9.37 -14.75 -2.98
C ARG A 8 9.44 -13.91 -4.25
N LYS A 9 9.48 -14.54 -5.43
CA LYS A 9 9.48 -13.81 -6.71
C LYS A 9 8.17 -13.05 -6.91
N LEU A 10 7.04 -13.71 -6.67
CA LEU A 10 5.71 -13.10 -6.79
C LEU A 10 5.54 -11.93 -5.81
N HIS A 11 5.88 -12.13 -4.53
CA HIS A 11 5.83 -11.08 -3.51
C HIS A 11 6.65 -9.86 -3.93
N ARG A 12 7.86 -10.03 -4.49
CA ARG A 12 8.69 -8.91 -4.93
C ARG A 12 8.04 -8.08 -6.04
N TYR A 13 7.41 -8.71 -7.03
CA TYR A 13 6.72 -7.99 -8.11
C TYR A 13 5.45 -7.29 -7.62
N ILE A 14 4.63 -7.99 -6.82
CA ILE A 14 3.41 -7.41 -6.24
C ILE A 14 3.77 -6.28 -5.27
N ALA A 15 4.81 -6.45 -4.45
CA ALA A 15 5.26 -5.45 -3.49
C ALA A 15 5.63 -4.15 -4.18
N LEU A 16 6.39 -4.20 -5.27
CA LEU A 16 6.74 -2.99 -6.00
C LEU A 16 5.49 -2.31 -6.59
N ALA A 17 4.61 -3.09 -7.23
CA ALA A 17 3.40 -2.56 -7.88
C ALA A 17 2.39 -1.99 -6.89
N VAL A 18 2.27 -2.57 -5.69
CA VAL A 18 1.28 -2.19 -4.67
C VAL A 18 1.85 -1.17 -3.67
N CYS A 19 3.13 -1.22 -3.31
CA CYS A 19 3.72 -0.23 -2.41
C CYS A 19 3.75 1.17 -3.02
N LEU A 20 3.93 1.30 -4.33
CA LEU A 20 3.88 2.60 -5.02
C LEU A 20 2.57 3.36 -4.76
N PRO A 21 1.40 2.81 -5.13
CA PRO A 21 0.13 3.48 -4.88
C PRO A 21 -0.20 3.57 -3.39
N LEU A 22 0.15 2.58 -2.56
CA LEU A 22 -0.03 2.68 -1.11
C LEU A 22 0.75 3.86 -0.51
N PHE A 23 2.02 4.01 -0.88
CA PHE A 23 2.86 5.11 -0.42
C PHE A 23 2.27 6.46 -0.84
N LEU A 24 1.79 6.56 -2.08
CA LEU A 24 1.09 7.74 -2.57
C LEU A 24 -0.17 8.04 -1.74
N THR A 25 -1.00 7.04 -1.45
CA THR A 25 -2.20 7.23 -0.62
C THR A 25 -1.87 7.65 0.81
N LEU A 26 -0.76 7.15 1.35
CA LEU A 26 -0.31 7.46 2.70
C LEU A 26 0.18 8.91 2.79
N ILE A 27 1.02 9.34 1.84
CA ILE A 27 1.48 10.73 1.76
C ILE A 27 0.31 11.69 1.53
N THR A 28 -0.53 11.41 0.55
CA THR A 28 -1.67 12.29 0.24
C THR A 28 -2.66 12.35 1.39
N GLY A 29 -2.94 11.23 2.07
CA GLY A 29 -3.76 11.21 3.28
C GLY A 29 -3.20 12.08 4.39
N MET A 30 -1.89 11.96 4.67
CA MET A 30 -1.22 12.83 5.66
C MET A 30 -1.28 14.31 5.26
N LEU A 31 -1.03 14.63 3.99
CA LEU A 31 -1.09 16.01 3.49
C LEU A 31 -2.50 16.59 3.55
N ILE A 32 -3.53 15.79 3.27
CA ILE A 32 -4.94 16.22 3.42
C ILE A 32 -5.19 16.62 4.88
N THR A 33 -4.78 15.79 5.85
CA THR A 33 -4.91 16.13 7.28
C THR A 33 -4.17 17.42 7.62
N VAL A 34 -2.94 17.60 7.15
CA VAL A 34 -2.16 18.82 7.41
C VAL A 34 -2.84 20.06 6.83
N VAL A 35 -3.29 20.00 5.57
CA VAL A 35 -3.92 21.15 4.90
C VAL A 35 -5.29 21.46 5.49
N GLN A 36 -6.10 20.43 5.73
CA GLN A 36 -7.51 20.58 6.09
C GLN A 36 -7.73 20.72 7.59
N GLU A 37 -7.10 19.86 8.40
CA GLU A 37 -7.30 19.84 9.86
C GLU A 37 -6.38 20.84 10.56
N TRP A 38 -5.12 20.94 10.13
CA TRP A 38 -4.17 21.88 10.74
C TRP A 38 -4.19 23.27 10.08
N GLN A 39 -5.03 23.46 9.06
CA GLN A 39 -5.22 24.71 8.32
C GLN A 39 -3.90 25.31 7.79
N LEU A 40 -2.93 24.45 7.48
CA LEU A 40 -1.63 24.86 6.93
C LEU A 40 -1.77 25.10 5.43
N ASP A 41 -1.62 26.35 5.02
CA ASP A 41 -1.56 26.72 3.61
C ASP A 41 -0.16 26.46 3.04
N ILE A 42 0.04 25.24 2.58
CA ILE A 42 1.25 24.80 1.86
C ILE A 42 1.12 25.01 0.33
N GLY A 43 0.15 25.82 -0.12
CA GLY A 43 -0.04 26.14 -1.55
C GLY A 43 -0.66 25.01 -2.38
N VAL A 44 -1.13 23.92 -1.76
CA VAL A 44 -1.85 22.81 -2.42
C VAL A 44 -3.27 22.68 -1.87
N LYS A 45 -4.24 22.54 -2.78
CA LYS A 45 -5.65 22.41 -2.43
C LYS A 45 -5.96 20.99 -1.94
N SER A 46 -6.69 20.86 -0.82
CA SER A 46 -7.16 19.56 -0.31
C SER A 46 -7.93 18.76 -1.37
N ASN A 47 -8.77 19.41 -2.19
CA ASN A 47 -9.49 18.74 -3.28
C ASN A 47 -8.56 18.11 -4.34
N LEU A 48 -7.41 18.72 -4.64
CA LEU A 48 -6.43 18.15 -5.57
C LEU A 48 -5.77 16.92 -4.93
N LEU A 49 -5.40 17.02 -3.65
CA LEU A 49 -4.83 15.91 -2.89
C LEU A 49 -5.81 14.73 -2.80
N LEU A 50 -7.10 14.99 -2.59
CA LEU A 50 -8.16 13.98 -2.58
C LEU A 50 -8.29 13.28 -3.93
N ARG A 51 -8.27 14.02 -5.04
CA ARG A 51 -8.31 13.44 -6.39
C ARG A 51 -7.13 12.52 -6.69
N ILE A 52 -5.94 12.85 -6.17
CA ILE A 52 -4.75 12.00 -6.27
C ILE A 52 -4.89 10.79 -5.33
N HIS A 53 -5.35 11.01 -4.10
CA HIS A 53 -5.54 9.98 -3.08
C HIS A 53 -6.53 8.90 -3.52
N THR A 54 -7.65 9.29 -4.14
CA THR A 54 -8.67 8.35 -4.64
C THR A 54 -8.30 7.77 -6.00
N GLY A 55 -7.33 8.34 -6.72
CA GLY A 55 -7.05 7.98 -8.11
C GLY A 55 -8.11 8.47 -9.10
N GLU A 56 -8.92 9.46 -8.71
CA GLU A 56 -9.90 10.14 -9.59
C GLU A 56 -9.23 10.76 -10.82
N ILE A 57 -7.96 11.21 -10.69
CA ILE A 57 -7.16 11.74 -11.81
C ILE A 57 -7.03 10.78 -13.00
N PHE A 58 -7.16 9.47 -12.76
CA PHE A 58 -7.09 8.43 -13.79
C PHE A 58 -8.46 7.76 -14.02
N HIS A 59 -9.53 8.27 -13.40
CA HIS A 59 -10.87 7.64 -13.35
C HIS A 59 -10.90 6.26 -12.65
N LEU A 60 -9.91 5.94 -11.81
CA LEU A 60 -9.88 4.67 -11.06
C LEU A 60 -10.52 4.76 -9.67
N GLN A 61 -11.21 5.84 -9.32
CA GLN A 61 -11.78 6.06 -7.97
C GLN A 61 -12.57 4.88 -7.37
N ALA A 62 -13.25 4.09 -8.20
CA ALA A 62 -13.99 2.90 -7.76
C ALA A 62 -13.09 1.68 -7.50
N PHE A 63 -12.02 1.51 -8.28
CA PHE A 63 -11.16 0.32 -8.25
C PHE A 63 -9.87 0.53 -7.46
N TYR A 64 -9.32 1.74 -7.49
CA TYR A 64 -8.03 2.07 -6.90
C TYR A 64 -7.97 1.80 -5.40
N PRO A 65 -8.95 2.21 -4.56
CA PRO A 65 -8.96 1.87 -3.14
C PRO A 65 -9.08 0.36 -2.89
N ILE A 66 -9.88 -0.33 -3.71
CA ILE A 66 -10.08 -1.79 -3.61
C ILE A 66 -8.77 -2.53 -3.93
N LEU A 67 -8.09 -2.14 -5.02
CA LEU A 67 -6.81 -2.72 -5.41
C LEU A 67 -5.72 -2.45 -4.38
N ASN A 68 -5.69 -1.26 -3.78
CA ASN A 68 -4.77 -0.95 -2.68
C ASN A 68 -5.05 -1.82 -1.45
N GLY A 69 -6.31 -1.98 -1.06
CA GLY A 69 -6.71 -2.82 0.07
C GLY A 69 -6.37 -4.30 -0.15
N LEU A 70 -6.76 -4.86 -1.30
CA LEU A 70 -6.46 -6.25 -1.67
C LEU A 70 -4.95 -6.48 -1.81
N GLY A 71 -4.25 -5.53 -2.43
CA GLY A 71 -2.80 -5.57 -2.57
C GLY A 71 -2.12 -5.61 -1.20
N LEU A 72 -2.51 -4.73 -0.28
CA LEU A 72 -1.98 -4.69 1.08
C LEU A 72 -2.21 -6.01 1.82
N ILE A 73 -3.43 -6.56 1.77
CA ILE A 73 -3.74 -7.86 2.37
C ILE A 73 -2.83 -8.95 1.77
N GLY A 74 -2.70 -8.97 0.44
CA GLY A 74 -1.81 -9.90 -0.27
C GLY A 74 -0.36 -9.78 0.18
N LEU A 75 0.15 -8.56 0.35
CA LEU A 75 1.51 -8.31 0.84
C LEU A 75 1.72 -8.77 2.28
N ILE A 76 0.75 -8.53 3.16
CA ILE A 76 0.82 -8.99 4.55
C ILE A 76 0.85 -10.52 4.60
N VAL A 77 -0.09 -11.18 3.92
CA VAL A 77 -0.19 -12.65 3.92
C VAL A 77 1.07 -13.29 3.35
N THR A 78 1.54 -12.80 2.19
CA THR A 78 2.75 -13.35 1.55
C THR A 78 4.02 -13.00 2.31
N GLY A 79 4.14 -11.79 2.85
CA GLY A 79 5.27 -11.34 3.67
C GLY A 79 5.39 -12.16 4.95
N LEU A 80 4.28 -12.37 5.67
CA LEU A 80 4.26 -13.22 6.87
C LEU A 80 4.64 -14.67 6.56
N SER A 81 4.11 -15.23 5.46
CA SER A 81 4.46 -16.58 5.01
C SER A 81 5.95 -16.75 4.70
N ILE A 82 6.61 -15.72 4.13
CA ILE A 82 8.04 -15.75 3.79
C ILE A 82 8.93 -15.45 4.99
N SER A 83 8.51 -14.53 5.87
CA SER A 83 9.30 -14.04 7.02
C SER A 83 9.64 -15.15 8.03
N GLY A 84 8.89 -16.25 8.03
CA GLY A 84 9.11 -17.35 8.96
C GLY A 84 8.80 -16.96 10.41
N LEU A 85 8.02 -15.90 10.65
CA LEU A 85 7.62 -15.44 11.98
C LEU A 85 6.97 -16.55 12.83
N PHE A 86 6.32 -17.52 12.17
CA PHE A 86 5.70 -18.69 12.80
C PHE A 86 6.57 -19.96 12.78
N ARG A 87 7.84 -19.87 12.35
CA ARG A 87 8.73 -21.02 12.32
C ARG A 87 9.14 -21.35 13.75
N LYS A 88 8.42 -22.29 14.38
CA LYS A 88 8.76 -22.86 15.69
C LYS A 88 10.26 -23.20 15.72
N GLN A 89 10.96 -22.53 16.61
CA GLN A 89 12.36 -22.78 16.92
C GLN A 89 12.45 -24.15 17.62
N GLN A 90 12.53 -25.23 16.85
CA GLN A 90 13.01 -26.50 17.38
C GLN A 90 14.52 -26.36 17.59
N ARG A 91 14.91 -25.81 18.75
CA ARG A 91 16.23 -26.07 19.33
C ARG A 91 16.20 -27.50 19.84
N SER A 92 16.97 -28.36 19.18
CA SER A 92 17.43 -29.63 19.72
C SER A 92 18.43 -29.39 20.83
#